data_AF-A0A3D2I633-F1
#
_entry.id   AF-A0A3D2I633-F1
#
_cell.length_a   1.000
_cell.length_b   1.000
_cell.length_c   1.000
_cell.angle_alpha   90.00
_cell.angle_beta   90.00
_cell.angle_gamma   90.00
#
_symmetry.space_group_name_H-M   'P 1'
#
loop_
_entity.id
_entity.type
_entity.pdbx_description
1 polymer ?
#
loop_
_entity_poly.entity_id
_entity_poly.type
_entity_poly.pdbx_seq_one_letter_code
_entity_poly.pdbx_strand_id
1 'polypeptide(L)'
;VCHVKNTGRCRELLVPGAAVWLAPGVTPGRKTPCDLIAVDKGGKLINMDAQAPNRVFGEFARRFDPLAQEVRPEYRFGASRLDFCLTRPDGLHLVEVKGV
;
A
#
# COMPACT_ATOMS: atom_id res chain seq x y z
N VAL A 1 -14.64 -14.44 -9.09
CA VAL A 1 -13.30 -14.67 -8.48
C VAL A 1 -12.45 -13.44 -8.71
N CYS A 2 -11.81 -12.90 -7.68
CA CYS A 2 -10.89 -11.75 -7.75
C CYS A 2 -9.55 -12.09 -7.09
N HIS A 3 -8.54 -11.24 -7.30
CA HIS A 3 -7.28 -11.33 -6.59
C HIS A 3 -7.31 -10.46 -5.32
N VAL A 4 -6.77 -10.97 -4.22
CA VAL A 4 -6.60 -10.26 -2.96
C VAL A 4 -5.12 -9.92 -2.80
N LYS A 5 -4.79 -8.63 -2.88
CA LYS A 5 -3.42 -8.10 -2.74
C LYS A 5 -3.04 -7.83 -1.28
N ASN A 6 -3.55 -8.66 -0.38
CA ASN A 6 -3.32 -8.56 1.06
C ASN A 6 -3.04 -9.96 1.60
N THR A 7 -1.92 -10.13 2.28
CA THR A 7 -1.50 -11.41 2.87
C THR A 7 -2.00 -11.60 4.30
N GLY A 8 -2.67 -10.58 4.87
CA GLY A 8 -3.29 -10.63 6.18
C GLY A 8 -4.46 -11.60 6.25
N ARG A 9 -4.90 -11.92 7.48
CA ARG A 9 -5.99 -12.86 7.71
C ARG A 9 -7.36 -12.31 7.33
N CYS A 10 -7.59 -11.00 7.51
CA CYS A 10 -8.80 -10.26 7.12
C CYS A 10 -10.13 -10.93 7.50
N ARG A 11 -10.16 -11.75 8.56
CA ARG A 11 -11.29 -12.63 8.92
C ARG A 11 -12.52 -11.85 9.38
N GLU A 12 -12.27 -10.72 10.01
CA GLU A 12 -13.25 -9.77 10.52
C GLU A 12 -13.75 -8.78 9.46
N LEU A 13 -13.15 -8.80 8.26
CA LEU A 13 -13.48 -7.93 7.14
C LEU A 13 -14.16 -8.69 6.01
N LEU A 14 -13.60 -9.83 5.62
CA LEU A 14 -14.10 -10.65 4.51
C LEU A 14 -15.06 -11.73 4.99
N VAL A 15 -16.20 -11.28 5.51
CA VAL A 15 -17.31 -12.15 5.93
C VAL A 15 -18.30 -12.35 4.78
N PRO A 16 -19.05 -13.48 4.74
CA PRO A 16 -20.10 -13.68 3.77
C PRO A 16 -21.12 -12.53 3.77
N GLY A 17 -21.44 -12.00 2.59
CA GLY A 17 -22.37 -10.89 2.43
C GLY A 17 -21.77 -9.48 2.56
N ALA A 18 -20.48 -9.36 2.90
CA ALA A 18 -19.81 -8.05 2.94
C ALA A 18 -19.77 -7.40 1.54
N ALA A 19 -20.13 -6.12 1.47
CA ALA A 19 -19.96 -5.33 0.25
C ALA A 19 -18.47 -5.07 0.01
N VAL A 20 -18.04 -5.23 -1.24
CA VAL A 20 -16.65 -5.05 -1.65
C VAL A 20 -16.54 -4.19 -2.89
N TRP A 21 -15.40 -3.52 -3.03
CA TRP A 21 -15.05 -2.73 -4.19
C TRP A 21 -13.92 -3.41 -4.93
N LEU A 22 -14.08 -3.48 -6.25
CA LEU A 22 -13.15 -4.16 -7.15
C LEU A 22 -12.61 -3.15 -8.16
N ALA A 23 -11.31 -3.22 -8.42
CA ALA A 23 -10.68 -2.53 -9.53
C ALA A 23 -10.48 -3.50 -10.71
N PRO A 24 -10.81 -3.12 -11.95
CA PRO A 24 -10.46 -3.91 -13.13
C PRO A 24 -8.95 -4.14 -13.21
N GLY A 25 -8.57 -5.36 -13.54
CA GLY A 25 -7.18 -5.69 -13.80
C GLY A 25 -6.73 -5.17 -15.16
N VAL A 26 -5.62 -4.44 -15.20
CA VAL A 26 -5.12 -3.79 -16.43
C VAL A 26 -3.99 -4.54 -17.13
N THR A 27 -3.40 -5.54 -16.48
CA THR A 27 -2.27 -6.30 -17.05
C THR A 27 -2.77 -7.40 -18.00
N PRO A 28 -2.18 -7.55 -19.21
CA PRO A 28 -2.48 -8.67 -20.09
C PRO A 28 -2.17 -10.04 -19.46
N GLY A 29 -2.96 -11.07 -19.78
CA GLY A 29 -2.69 -12.46 -19.35
C GLY A 29 -3.04 -12.79 -17.90
N ARG A 30 -3.80 -11.94 -17.22
CA ARG A 30 -4.19 -12.17 -15.82
C ARG A 30 -5.12 -13.37 -15.65
N LYS A 31 -4.88 -14.15 -14.59
CA LYS A 31 -5.77 -15.25 -14.15
C LYS A 31 -7.08 -14.76 -13.53
N THR A 32 -7.10 -13.56 -12.96
CA THR A 32 -8.30 -12.93 -12.40
C THR A 32 -8.58 -11.60 -13.07
N PRO A 33 -9.86 -11.27 -13.34
CA PRO A 33 -10.23 -10.05 -14.06
C PRO A 33 -10.14 -8.78 -13.20
N CYS A 34 -10.11 -8.91 -11.88
CA CYS A 34 -10.16 -7.79 -10.96
C CYS A 34 -9.37 -8.03 -9.66
N ASP A 35 -9.12 -6.93 -8.96
CA ASP A 35 -8.46 -6.85 -7.66
C ASP A 35 -9.45 -6.34 -6.60
N LEU A 36 -9.44 -6.95 -5.42
CA LEU A 36 -10.13 -6.41 -4.25
C LEU A 36 -9.38 -5.19 -3.71
N ILE A 37 -10.06 -4.04 -3.65
CA ILE A 37 -9.45 -2.77 -3.21
C ILE A 37 -10.05 -2.23 -1.90
N ALA A 38 -11.31 -2.54 -1.60
CA ALA A 38 -11.92 -2.16 -0.32
C ALA A 38 -13.06 -3.09 0.08
N VAL A 39 -13.43 -3.04 1.36
CA VAL A 39 -14.55 -3.77 1.94
C VAL A 39 -15.31 -2.87 2.92
N ASP A 40 -16.63 -3.02 2.96
CA ASP A 40 -17.46 -2.34 3.95
C ASP A 40 -17.43 -3.07 5.29
N LYS A 41 -17.18 -2.33 6.37
CA LYS A 41 -17.32 -2.81 7.74
C LYS A 41 -18.29 -1.89 8.49
N GLY A 42 -19.58 -2.15 8.35
CA GLY A 42 -20.61 -1.42 9.08
C GLY A 42 -20.72 0.04 8.62
N GLY A 43 -20.69 0.27 7.31
CA GLY A 43 -20.73 1.61 6.71
C GLY A 43 -19.38 2.31 6.62
N LYS A 44 -18.30 1.68 7.11
CA LYS A 44 -16.93 2.18 6.98
C LYS A 44 -16.19 1.42 5.88
N LEU A 45 -15.70 2.14 4.89
CA LEU A 45 -14.80 1.59 3.87
C LEU A 45 -13.41 1.34 4.46
N ILE A 46 -12.98 0.09 4.39
CA ILE A 46 -11.65 -0.35 4.79
C ILE A 46 -10.84 -0.67 3.54
N ASN A 47 -9.68 -0.04 3.39
CA ASN A 47 -8.75 -0.33 2.31
C ASN A 47 -8.24 -1.77 2.42
N MET A 48 -8.28 -2.49 1.30
CA MET A 48 -7.80 -3.86 1.19
C MET A 48 -6.57 -3.98 0.29
N ASP A 49 -6.19 -2.93 -0.42
CA ASP A 49 -4.97 -2.90 -1.21
C ASP A 49 -3.76 -2.56 -0.34
N ALA A 50 -2.96 -3.58 0.01
CA ALA A 50 -1.77 -3.39 0.86
C ALA A 50 -0.68 -2.55 0.19
N GLN A 51 -0.76 -2.31 -1.13
CA GLN A 51 0.20 -1.48 -1.86
C GLN A 51 -0.20 0.00 -1.87
N ALA A 52 -1.47 0.32 -1.58
CA ALA A 52 -1.97 1.69 -1.60
C ALA A 52 -1.26 2.63 -0.60
N PRO A 53 -0.96 2.23 0.65
CA PRO A 53 -0.26 3.10 1.60
C PRO A 53 1.09 3.60 1.09
N ASN A 54 1.91 2.72 0.50
CA ASN A 54 3.22 3.10 -0.04
C ASN A 54 3.08 4.09 -1.20
N ARG A 55 2.09 3.89 -2.08
CA ARG A 55 1.83 4.83 -3.19
C ARG A 55 1.45 6.21 -2.67
N VAL A 56 0.49 6.27 -1.74
CA VAL A 56 0.05 7.52 -1.13
C VAL A 56 1.19 8.22 -0.41
N PHE A 57 2.01 7.48 0.33
CA PHE A 57 3.19 8.05 0.97
C PHE A 57 4.19 8.59 -0.05
N GLY A 58 4.48 7.86 -1.13
CA GLY A 58 5.40 8.32 -2.17
C GLY A 58 4.99 9.67 -2.79
N GLU A 59 3.68 9.86 -3.01
CA GLU A 59 3.12 11.14 -3.48
C GLU A 59 3.22 12.25 -2.41
N PHE A 60 3.05 11.89 -1.14
CA PHE A 60 3.09 12.81 -0.01
C PHE A 60 4.50 13.13 0.51
N ALA A 61 5.51 12.31 0.20
CA ALA A 61 6.80 12.27 0.86
C ALA A 61 7.52 13.63 0.89
N ARG A 62 7.47 14.41 -0.20
CA ARG A 62 8.09 15.74 -0.25
C ARG A 62 7.39 16.78 0.63
N ARG A 63 6.09 16.62 0.86
CA ARG A 63 5.33 17.47 1.79
C ARG A 63 5.54 17.00 3.22
N PHE A 64 5.67 15.70 3.44
CA PHE A 64 5.98 15.11 4.72
C PHE A 64 7.35 15.58 5.24
N ASP A 65 8.39 15.54 4.40
CA ASP A 65 9.72 16.03 4.73
C ASP A 65 10.21 17.03 3.64
N PRO A 66 10.00 18.33 3.85
CA PRO A 66 10.43 19.36 2.90
C PRO A 66 11.95 19.50 2.74
N LEU A 67 12.74 18.91 3.65
CA LEU A 67 14.21 18.93 3.56
C LEU A 67 14.76 17.77 2.72
N ALA A 68 13.89 16.83 2.31
CA ALA A 68 14.28 15.71 1.45
C ALA A 68 14.69 16.19 0.05
N GLN A 69 15.95 15.96 -0.30
CA GLN A 69 16.51 16.22 -1.63
C GLN A 69 16.13 15.11 -2.61
N GLU A 70 16.00 13.89 -2.13
CA GLU A 70 15.62 12.72 -2.93
C GLU A 70 14.70 11.80 -2.13
N VAL A 71 13.75 11.15 -2.82
CA VAL A 71 12.86 10.12 -2.26
C VAL A 71 13.10 8.83 -3.03
N ARG A 72 13.72 7.83 -2.39
CA ARG A 72 14.02 6.53 -3.01
C ARG A 72 13.12 5.44 -2.39
N PRO A 73 12.20 4.84 -3.15
CA PRO A 73 11.45 3.68 -2.67
C PRO A 73 12.33 2.42 -2.61
N GLU A 74 11.86 1.39 -1.92
CA GLU A 74 12.44 0.04 -1.93
C GLU A 74 13.94 0.03 -1.53
N TYR A 75 14.29 0.84 -0.53
CA TYR A 75 15.68 1.10 -0.16
C TYR A 75 16.28 -0.06 0.63
N ARG A 76 17.40 -0.61 0.15
CA ARG A 76 18.14 -1.68 0.86
C ARG A 76 18.93 -1.09 2.02
N PHE A 77 18.69 -1.60 3.22
CA PHE A 77 19.43 -1.25 4.43
C PHE A 77 19.88 -2.52 5.17
N GLY A 78 21.19 -2.77 5.16
CA GLY A 78 21.74 -4.04 5.65
C GLY A 78 21.16 -5.24 4.92
N ALA A 79 20.58 -6.19 5.68
CA ALA A 79 19.93 -7.39 5.16
C ALA A 79 18.43 -7.22 4.87
N SER A 80 17.89 -6.00 5.06
CA SER A 80 16.47 -5.70 4.92
C SER A 80 16.21 -4.69 3.80
N ARG A 81 14.94 -4.48 3.51
CA ARG A 81 14.48 -3.42 2.62
C ARG A 81 13.41 -2.62 3.35
N LEU A 82 13.58 -1.30 3.34
CA LEU A 82 12.61 -0.36 3.86
C LEU A 82 11.80 0.24 2.72
N ASP A 83 10.58 0.68 3.01
CA ASP A 83 9.68 1.22 2.00
C ASP A 83 10.27 2.43 1.30
N PHE A 84 10.91 3.35 2.04
CA PHE A 84 11.56 4.54 1.49
C PHE A 84 12.83 4.97 2.24
N CYS A 85 13.70 5.67 1.52
CA CYS A 85 14.79 6.47 2.07
C CYS A 85 14.71 7.89 1.49
N LEU A 86 14.68 8.88 2.37
CA LEU A 86 14.68 10.29 2.04
C LEU A 86 16.06 10.85 2.35
N THR A 87 16.79 11.28 1.31
CA THR A 87 18.13 11.87 1.48
C THR A 87 17.99 13.32 1.88
N ARG A 88 18.64 13.73 2.96
CA ARG A 88 18.64 15.11 3.48
C ARG A 88 20.08 15.63 3.62
N PRO A 89 20.28 16.95 3.77
CA PRO A 89 21.61 17.51 4.03
C PRO A 89 22.29 16.96 5.29
N ASP A 90 21.50 16.57 6.30
CA ASP A 90 21.94 16.07 7.60
C ASP A 90 22.01 14.54 7.69
N GLY A 91 21.69 13.81 6.61
CA GLY A 91 21.80 12.36 6.55
C GLY A 91 20.61 11.66 5.89
N LEU A 92 20.41 10.39 6.26
CA LEU A 92 19.32 9.56 5.73
C LEU A 92 18.13 9.57 6.69
N HIS A 93 16.93 9.82 6.15
CA HIS A 93 15.67 9.60 6.85
C HIS A 93 15.02 8.33 6.28
N LEU A 94 15.08 7.25 7.05
CA LEU A 94 14.57 5.94 6.68
C LEU A 94 13.09 5.82 7.08
N VAL A 95 12.24 5.38 6.16
CA VAL A 95 10.79 5.32 6.37
C VAL A 95 10.24 3.94 6.04
N GLU A 96 9.44 3.43 6.96
CA GLU A 96 8.61 2.24 6.81
C GLU A 96 7.14 2.65 6.91
N VAL A 97 6.35 2.32 5.91
CA VAL A 97 4.93 2.66 5.79
C VAL A 97 4.10 1.44 6.20
N LYS A 98 3.08 1.66 7.02
CA LYS A 98 2.15 0.61 7.44
C LYS A 98 0.72 1.02 7.12
N GLY A 99 -0.02 0.13 6.47
CA GLY A 99 -1.48 0.22 6.44
C GLY A 99 -2.05 -0.13 7.82
N VAL A 100 -3.02 0.66 8.28
CA VAL A 100 -3.72 0.47 9.57
C VAL A 100 -5.19 0.14 9.37
#